data_AF-A0A137Q0Z6-F1
#
_entry.id   AF-A0A137Q0Z6-F1
#
_cell.length_a   1.000
_cell.length_b   1.000
_cell.length_c   1.000
_cell.angle_alpha   90.00
_cell.angle_beta   90.00
_cell.angle_gamma   90.00
#
_symmetry.space_group_name_H-M   'P 1'
#
loop_
_entity.id
_entity.type
_entity.pdbx_description
1 polymer ?
#
loop_
_entity_poly.entity_id
_entity_poly.type
_entity_poly.pdbx_seq_one_letter_code
_entity_poly.pdbx_strand_id
1 'polypeptide(L)'
;MPTEVKNKVCLIVHDGWGVAAKSGLDGNAIEAADTTNMDTIAKDHSYRILNASGTAVGLSEGLMGNSEVGHLNIGAGRVVWQDIVRIDVSIKKKQFHKNPVIVGTFERAKKSNGRLHLLGLISDGGVHSHITHLFALLETAKEVGVPHTYVHFFGDGRDTAPRSATKYLKELLDFMKKEGYGELATVIGRYYAMDRDKRWERIKIAVEGLVNGEGEDGKGKEGVIEIVEENYKKDVTDEFLKPIIVNGADGRVREGDTMYFFNYRSDRMREITTVFGQLEDVVDTTIPKDLEITTMSQYKVGFPFKVAFPPQKMDNVLAEWLAKKGLTQSHIAASVGHTGVYEAAVEAVTHTDEAVGIVYKAAQEAGYILMITADHGNAEQMKDLEKGTPFTAHTTNVVPFIMTGEPKVLKFKEDVVKTDGDTPDDEEPGALCDVAPTILDVMVCLRN
;
A
#
# COMPACT_ATOMS: atom_id res chain seq x y z
N MET A 1 10.26 -22.73 -29.64
CA MET A 1 11.28 -23.73 -29.27
C MET A 1 11.11 -24.06 -27.79
N PRO A 2 11.28 -25.31 -27.34
CA PRO A 2 11.18 -25.63 -25.92
C PRO A 2 12.24 -24.86 -25.13
N THR A 3 11.86 -24.34 -23.95
CA THR A 3 12.80 -23.68 -23.05
C THR A 3 13.78 -24.73 -22.51
N GLU A 4 15.07 -24.52 -22.75
CA GLU A 4 16.12 -25.39 -22.24
C GLU A 4 16.42 -25.05 -20.78
N VAL A 5 16.20 -26.00 -19.88
CA VAL A 5 16.52 -25.88 -18.46
C VAL A 5 17.98 -26.28 -18.26
N LYS A 6 18.83 -25.31 -17.92
CA LYS A 6 20.25 -25.49 -17.64
C LYS A 6 20.47 -26.06 -16.24
N ASN A 7 19.74 -25.54 -15.26
CA ASN A 7 19.83 -25.96 -13.86
C ASN A 7 18.44 -26.15 -13.27
N LYS A 8 18.28 -27.16 -12.42
CA LYS A 8 17.11 -27.26 -11.54
C LYS A 8 17.37 -26.39 -10.32
N VAL A 9 16.34 -25.69 -9.84
CA VAL A 9 16.46 -24.80 -8.68
C VAL A 9 15.48 -25.22 -7.59
N CYS A 10 15.94 -25.18 -6.34
CA CYS A 10 15.11 -25.26 -5.14
C CYS A 10 15.24 -23.92 -4.41
N LEU A 11 14.12 -23.25 -4.11
CA LEU A 11 14.10 -22.04 -3.30
C LEU A 11 13.52 -22.38 -1.92
N ILE A 12 14.28 -22.10 -0.87
CA ILE A 12 13.79 -22.03 0.50
C ILE A 12 13.54 -20.56 0.84
N VAL A 13 12.35 -20.26 1.36
CA VAL A 13 12.00 -18.96 1.93
C VAL A 13 11.72 -19.19 3.41
N HIS A 14 12.59 -18.71 4.28
CA HIS A 14 12.33 -18.64 5.70
C HIS A 14 11.29 -17.55 5.98
N ASP A 15 10.30 -17.85 6.80
CA ASP A 15 9.34 -16.86 7.30
C ASP A 15 9.93 -16.20 8.54
N GLY A 16 10.28 -14.91 8.46
CA GLY A 16 10.79 -14.14 9.60
C GLY A 16 12.25 -14.37 10.01
N TRP A 17 13.15 -14.64 9.06
CA TRP A 17 14.61 -14.75 9.30
C TRP A 17 15.36 -13.52 8.79
N GLY A 18 15.60 -12.54 9.66
CA GLY A 18 16.36 -11.33 9.32
C GLY A 18 17.85 -11.43 9.65
N VAL A 19 18.63 -10.50 9.11
CA VAL A 19 20.03 -10.27 9.49
C VAL A 19 20.08 -9.08 10.43
N ALA A 20 20.40 -9.33 11.69
CA ALA A 20 20.48 -8.28 12.70
C ALA A 20 21.48 -7.18 12.32
N ALA A 21 21.14 -5.93 12.60
CA ALA A 21 21.98 -4.78 12.29
C ALA A 21 23.34 -4.78 13.02
N LYS A 22 23.44 -5.53 14.14
CA LYS A 22 24.65 -5.71 14.94
C LYS A 22 24.68 -7.14 15.50
N SER A 23 25.88 -7.70 15.65
CA SER A 23 26.09 -8.96 16.37
C SER A 23 25.99 -8.76 17.90
N GLY A 24 25.64 -9.82 18.61
CA GLY A 24 25.57 -9.88 20.07
C GLY A 24 24.38 -9.14 20.67
N LEU A 25 23.31 -8.94 19.90
CA LEU A 25 22.10 -8.27 20.41
C LEU A 25 21.35 -9.20 21.36
N ASP A 26 21.01 -8.69 22.55
CA ASP A 26 20.16 -9.42 23.49
C ASP A 26 18.76 -9.63 22.87
N GLY A 27 18.32 -10.89 22.82
CA GLY A 27 17.06 -11.27 22.19
C GLY A 27 17.18 -11.65 20.71
N ASN A 28 18.38 -11.73 20.12
CA ASN A 28 18.58 -12.30 18.79
C ASN A 28 18.52 -13.83 18.85
N ALA A 29 17.35 -14.42 18.55
CA ALA A 29 17.17 -15.87 18.62
C ALA A 29 17.93 -16.61 17.50
N ILE A 30 18.21 -15.93 16.38
CA ILE A 30 18.97 -16.51 15.27
C ILE A 30 20.44 -16.71 15.66
N GLU A 31 21.05 -15.70 16.26
CA GLU A 31 22.45 -15.78 16.73
C GLU A 31 22.63 -16.70 17.94
N ALA A 32 21.57 -16.90 18.74
CA ALA A 32 21.60 -17.78 19.90
C ALA A 32 21.33 -19.26 19.59
N ALA A 33 20.77 -19.56 18.41
CA ALA A 33 20.46 -20.92 17.97
C ALA A 33 21.68 -21.62 17.35
N ASP A 34 21.59 -22.94 17.15
CA ASP A 34 22.55 -23.67 16.33
C ASP A 34 22.16 -23.53 14.86
N THR A 35 22.92 -22.70 14.13
CA THR A 35 22.73 -22.41 12.70
C THR A 35 23.83 -22.99 11.83
N THR A 36 24.44 -24.10 12.26
CA THR A 36 25.63 -24.70 11.61
C THR A 36 25.44 -24.91 10.10
N ASN A 37 24.26 -25.35 9.65
CA ASN A 37 24.02 -25.57 8.22
C ASN A 37 23.95 -24.25 7.45
N MET A 38 23.14 -23.29 7.90
CA MET A 38 23.04 -21.96 7.30
C MET A 38 24.40 -21.26 7.24
N ASP A 39 25.17 -21.27 8.33
CA ASP A 39 26.48 -20.63 8.41
C ASP A 39 27.50 -21.29 7.46
N THR A 40 27.51 -22.62 7.39
CA THR A 40 28.42 -23.36 6.51
C THR A 40 28.06 -23.12 5.05
N ILE A 41 26.77 -23.21 4.69
CA ILE A 41 26.32 -23.00 3.31
C ILE A 41 26.58 -21.56 2.87
N ALA A 42 26.30 -20.56 3.73
CA ALA A 42 26.56 -19.16 3.42
C ALA A 42 28.06 -18.87 3.20
N LYS A 43 28.93 -19.52 3.98
CA LYS A 43 30.39 -19.36 3.87
C LYS A 43 30.98 -20.04 2.63
N ASP A 44 30.51 -21.24 2.31
CA ASP A 44 31.08 -22.06 1.24
C ASP A 44 30.54 -21.69 -0.16
N HIS A 45 29.47 -20.90 -0.21
CA HIS A 45 28.78 -20.51 -1.44
C HIS A 45 28.64 -18.99 -1.61
N SER A 46 27.85 -18.56 -2.60
CA SER A 46 27.56 -17.15 -2.82
C SER A 46 26.50 -16.65 -1.84
N TYR A 47 26.78 -15.52 -1.20
CA TYR A 47 25.92 -14.88 -0.21
C TYR A 47 25.76 -13.39 -0.53
N ARG A 48 24.56 -12.87 -0.30
CA ARG A 48 24.28 -11.43 -0.18
C ARG A 48 23.14 -11.20 0.80
N ILE A 49 22.83 -9.94 1.06
CA ILE A 49 21.61 -9.51 1.77
C ILE A 49 20.63 -8.84 0.79
N LEU A 50 19.34 -8.91 1.10
CA LEU A 50 18.26 -8.27 0.35
C LEU A 50 17.43 -7.38 1.27
N ASN A 51 16.96 -6.24 0.75
CA ASN A 51 15.94 -5.46 1.40
C ASN A 51 14.58 -6.17 1.34
N ALA A 52 13.92 -6.27 2.49
CA ALA A 52 12.63 -6.97 2.66
C ALA A 52 11.56 -6.11 3.35
N SER A 53 11.78 -4.79 3.41
CA SER A 53 10.92 -3.84 4.11
C SER A 53 10.83 -2.51 3.36
N GLY A 54 9.87 -1.67 3.74
CA GLY A 54 9.67 -0.34 3.18
C GLY A 54 9.47 -0.31 1.66
N THR A 55 10.01 0.72 1.02
CA THR A 55 9.77 0.95 -0.43
C THR A 55 10.38 -0.13 -1.32
N ALA A 56 11.37 -0.88 -0.83
CA ALA A 56 11.98 -1.99 -1.57
C ALA A 56 11.00 -3.15 -1.83
N VAL A 57 9.93 -3.25 -1.04
CA VAL A 57 8.86 -4.26 -1.21
C VAL A 57 7.49 -3.62 -1.46
N GLY A 58 7.46 -2.33 -1.78
CA GLY A 58 6.23 -1.60 -2.10
C GLY A 58 5.42 -1.17 -0.88
N LEU A 59 6.06 -1.08 0.30
CA LEU A 59 5.51 -0.51 1.54
C LEU A 59 6.02 0.91 1.78
N SER A 60 5.37 1.62 2.73
CA SER A 60 5.81 2.95 3.13
C SER A 60 7.21 2.89 3.75
N GLU A 61 8.01 3.94 3.57
CA GLU A 61 9.35 4.04 4.15
C GLU A 61 9.33 3.78 5.66
N GLY A 62 10.23 2.91 6.13
CA GLY A 62 10.31 2.51 7.55
C GLY A 62 9.29 1.44 8.00
N LEU A 63 8.36 1.02 7.14
CA LEU A 63 7.41 -0.05 7.50
C LEU A 63 8.06 -1.43 7.35
N MET A 64 7.94 -2.25 8.40
CA MET A 64 8.39 -3.64 8.39
C MET A 64 7.71 -4.47 7.28
N GLY A 65 8.43 -5.45 6.75
CA GLY A 65 7.88 -6.44 5.83
C GLY A 65 6.87 -7.38 6.50
N ASN A 66 6.19 -8.19 5.71
CA ASN A 66 5.33 -9.28 6.18
C ASN A 66 5.22 -10.37 5.12
N SER A 67 4.72 -11.54 5.51
CA SER A 67 4.74 -12.72 4.65
C SER A 67 3.96 -12.53 3.35
N GLU A 68 2.81 -11.84 3.37
CA GLU A 68 2.02 -11.57 2.17
C GLU A 68 2.80 -10.72 1.16
N VAL A 69 3.35 -9.59 1.63
CA VAL A 69 4.11 -8.67 0.78
C VAL A 69 5.43 -9.30 0.31
N GLY A 70 6.13 -10.00 1.20
CA GLY A 70 7.41 -10.62 0.90
C GLY A 70 7.27 -11.70 -0.18
N HIS A 71 6.36 -12.67 0.01
CA HIS A 71 6.10 -13.72 -0.98
C HIS A 71 5.59 -13.15 -2.31
N LEU A 72 4.79 -12.09 -2.27
CA LEU A 72 4.30 -11.43 -3.48
C LEU A 72 5.44 -10.80 -4.29
N ASN A 73 6.39 -10.13 -3.65
CA ASN A 73 7.55 -9.54 -4.33
C ASN A 73 8.51 -10.62 -4.86
N ILE A 74 8.82 -11.65 -4.05
CA ILE A 74 9.65 -12.81 -4.46
C ILE A 74 9.07 -13.45 -5.71
N GLY A 75 7.78 -13.79 -5.69
CA GLY A 75 7.11 -14.46 -6.81
C GLY A 75 6.91 -13.56 -8.03
N ALA A 76 6.69 -12.26 -7.84
CA ALA A 76 6.42 -11.34 -8.95
C ALA A 76 7.66 -10.90 -9.72
N GLY A 77 8.84 -11.00 -9.11
CA GLY A 77 10.09 -10.57 -9.73
C GLY A 77 10.14 -9.06 -10.03
N ARG A 78 9.40 -8.27 -9.24
CA ARG A 78 9.29 -6.80 -9.33
C ARG A 78 8.72 -6.26 -8.02
N VAL A 79 8.96 -4.99 -7.74
CA VAL A 79 8.34 -4.32 -6.59
C VAL A 79 6.81 -4.27 -6.77
N VAL A 80 6.07 -4.83 -5.82
CA VAL A 80 4.61 -4.82 -5.81
C VAL A 80 4.10 -3.74 -4.87
N TRP A 81 3.71 -2.61 -5.46
CA TRP A 81 3.34 -1.41 -4.74
C TRP A 81 1.94 -1.51 -4.15
N GLN A 82 1.84 -1.38 -2.83
CA GLN A 82 0.55 -1.12 -2.19
C GLN A 82 -0.01 0.23 -2.67
N ASP A 83 -1.33 0.33 -2.81
CA ASP A 83 -1.94 1.51 -3.45
C ASP A 83 -1.54 2.83 -2.79
N ILE A 84 -1.49 2.90 -1.46
CA ILE A 84 -1.05 4.11 -0.73
C ILE A 84 0.37 4.52 -1.15
N VAL A 85 1.30 3.57 -1.18
CA VAL A 85 2.71 3.81 -1.49
C VAL A 85 2.88 4.15 -2.97
N ARG A 86 2.15 3.46 -3.84
CA ARG A 86 2.12 3.75 -5.29
C ARG A 86 1.70 5.20 -5.53
N ILE A 87 0.69 5.67 -4.82
CA ILE A 87 0.19 7.03 -4.90
C ILE A 87 1.23 8.01 -4.31
N ASP A 88 1.78 7.73 -3.13
CA ASP A 88 2.79 8.58 -2.48
C ASP A 88 4.05 8.73 -3.33
N VAL A 89 4.56 7.63 -3.90
CA VAL A 89 5.71 7.65 -4.81
C VAL A 89 5.38 8.43 -6.08
N SER A 90 4.17 8.29 -6.62
CA SER A 90 3.71 9.08 -7.76
C SER A 90 3.70 10.58 -7.44
N ILE A 91 3.30 10.98 -6.24
CA ILE A 91 3.33 12.38 -5.77
C ILE A 91 4.79 12.84 -5.62
N LYS A 92 5.63 12.08 -4.90
CA LYS A 92 7.06 12.39 -4.66
C LYS A 92 7.84 12.53 -5.97
N LYS A 93 7.56 11.69 -6.98
CA LYS A 93 8.18 11.73 -8.32
C LYS A 93 7.53 12.75 -9.26
N LYS A 94 6.58 13.57 -8.79
CA LYS A 94 5.78 14.53 -9.60
C LYS A 94 5.06 13.90 -10.80
N GLN A 95 4.80 12.59 -10.74
CA GLN A 95 4.06 11.83 -11.76
C GLN A 95 2.55 11.92 -11.52
N PHE A 96 2.11 12.17 -10.28
CA PHE A 96 0.70 12.30 -9.91
C PHE A 96 0.00 13.40 -10.72
N HIS A 97 0.62 14.58 -10.79
CA HIS A 97 0.14 15.74 -11.56
C HIS A 97 0.11 15.52 -13.08
N LYS A 98 0.71 14.42 -13.57
CA LYS A 98 0.76 14.03 -14.98
C LYS A 98 -0.08 12.80 -15.28
N ASN A 99 -0.77 12.23 -14.28
CA ASN A 99 -1.58 11.04 -14.48
C ASN A 99 -2.70 11.37 -15.48
N PRO A 100 -2.81 10.63 -16.61
CA PRO A 100 -3.71 11.00 -17.70
C PRO A 100 -5.19 10.93 -17.30
N VAL A 101 -5.56 10.09 -16.33
CA VAL A 101 -6.93 10.00 -15.84
C VAL A 101 -7.24 11.18 -14.92
N ILE A 102 -6.33 11.54 -14.01
CA ILE A 102 -6.52 12.71 -13.13
C ILE A 102 -6.62 13.99 -13.96
N VAL A 103 -5.63 14.24 -14.81
CA VAL A 103 -5.59 15.42 -15.69
C VAL A 103 -6.78 15.43 -16.63
N GLY A 104 -7.11 14.30 -17.25
CA GLY A 104 -8.26 14.19 -18.15
C GLY A 104 -9.61 14.48 -17.46
N THR A 105 -9.77 14.03 -16.21
CA THR A 105 -10.96 14.32 -15.40
C THR A 105 -11.05 15.80 -15.03
N PHE A 106 -9.94 16.45 -14.70
CA PHE A 106 -9.94 17.88 -14.35
C PHE A 106 -10.10 18.76 -15.59
N GLU A 107 -9.51 18.38 -16.72
CA GLU A 107 -9.75 19.02 -18.02
C GLU A 107 -11.21 18.90 -18.45
N ARG A 108 -11.89 17.77 -18.16
CA ARG A 108 -13.33 17.63 -18.37
C ARG A 108 -14.11 18.64 -17.52
N ALA A 109 -13.80 18.76 -16.22
CA ALA A 109 -14.44 19.74 -15.34
C ALA A 109 -14.28 21.18 -15.85
N LYS A 110 -13.05 21.55 -16.25
CA LYS A 110 -12.73 22.87 -16.80
C LYS A 110 -13.51 23.19 -18.08
N LYS A 111 -13.68 22.20 -18.98
CA LYS A 111 -14.33 22.39 -20.29
C LYS A 111 -15.85 22.28 -20.25
N SER A 112 -16.42 21.66 -19.22
CA SER A 112 -17.87 21.53 -19.05
C SER A 112 -18.42 22.74 -18.30
N ASN A 113 -18.92 22.54 -17.08
CA ASN A 113 -19.56 23.58 -16.27
C ASN A 113 -18.57 24.25 -15.28
N GLY A 114 -17.29 23.89 -15.33
CA GLY A 114 -16.25 24.46 -14.48
C GLY A 114 -16.17 23.89 -13.07
N ARG A 115 -16.90 22.81 -12.76
CA ARG A 115 -17.10 22.30 -11.40
C ARG A 115 -16.51 20.91 -11.19
N LEU A 116 -15.70 20.80 -10.14
CA LEU A 116 -15.07 19.57 -9.68
C LEU A 116 -15.38 19.36 -8.19
N HIS A 117 -15.76 18.14 -7.83
CA HIS A 117 -15.99 17.70 -6.46
C HIS A 117 -14.94 16.66 -6.09
N LEU A 118 -14.16 16.93 -5.04
CA LEU A 118 -13.23 15.97 -4.43
C LEU A 118 -13.88 15.39 -3.18
N LEU A 119 -14.12 14.09 -3.16
CA LEU A 119 -14.85 13.42 -2.09
C LEU A 119 -14.03 12.28 -1.49
N GLY A 120 -13.94 12.22 -0.17
CA GLY A 120 -13.22 11.15 0.47
C GLY A 120 -12.92 11.40 1.94
N LEU A 121 -12.31 10.40 2.56
CA LEU A 121 -11.89 10.42 3.96
C LEU A 121 -10.70 11.35 4.14
N ILE A 122 -10.77 12.29 5.09
CA ILE A 122 -9.72 13.29 5.31
C ILE A 122 -9.11 13.09 6.69
N SER A 123 -7.98 12.38 6.71
CA SER A 123 -7.13 12.14 7.87
C SER A 123 -5.73 11.71 7.41
N ASP A 124 -4.82 11.49 8.35
CA ASP A 124 -3.51 10.84 8.13
C ASP A 124 -3.53 9.34 8.48
N GLY A 125 -4.72 8.72 8.59
CA GLY A 125 -4.86 7.33 9.05
C GLY A 125 -4.29 6.28 8.09
N GLY A 126 -4.20 6.55 6.78
CA GLY A 126 -3.50 5.68 5.83
C GLY A 126 -4.18 4.33 5.53
N VAL A 127 -5.43 4.12 5.95
CA VAL A 127 -6.17 2.87 5.69
C VAL A 127 -7.06 2.96 4.45
N HIS A 128 -7.79 4.07 4.28
CA HIS A 128 -8.72 4.27 3.17
C HIS A 128 -8.33 5.38 2.20
N SER A 129 -7.61 6.38 2.70
CA SER A 129 -7.17 7.58 1.99
C SER A 129 -5.99 8.20 2.77
N HIS A 130 -5.46 9.32 2.28
CA HIS A 130 -4.56 10.16 3.06
C HIS A 130 -4.74 11.65 2.66
N ILE A 131 -4.69 12.57 3.63
CA ILE A 131 -4.93 14.01 3.39
C ILE A 131 -3.94 14.62 2.38
N THR A 132 -2.70 14.14 2.33
CA THR A 132 -1.71 14.60 1.33
C THR A 132 -2.11 14.27 -0.10
N HIS A 133 -2.90 13.19 -0.32
CA HIS A 133 -3.41 12.86 -1.66
C HIS A 133 -4.44 13.89 -2.11
N LEU A 134 -5.26 14.39 -1.18
CA LEU A 134 -6.18 15.50 -1.45
C LEU A 134 -5.42 16.79 -1.77
N PHE A 135 -4.35 17.10 -1.05
CA PHE A 135 -3.51 18.27 -1.34
C PHE A 135 -2.93 18.21 -2.76
N ALA A 136 -2.38 17.05 -3.16
CA ALA A 136 -1.89 16.85 -4.52
C ALA A 136 -3.00 16.98 -5.59
N LEU A 137 -4.24 16.55 -5.29
CA LEU A 137 -5.38 16.76 -6.18
C LEU A 137 -5.77 18.24 -6.31
N LEU A 138 -5.76 18.99 -5.20
CA LEU A 138 -6.03 20.44 -5.21
C LEU A 138 -4.96 21.21 -6.01
N GLU A 139 -3.68 20.88 -5.83
CA GLU A 139 -2.58 21.44 -6.61
C GLU A 139 -2.75 21.13 -8.10
N THR A 140 -3.06 19.87 -8.44
CA THR A 140 -3.27 19.47 -9.84
C THR A 140 -4.47 20.17 -10.46
N ALA A 141 -5.58 20.32 -9.73
CA ALA A 141 -6.77 21.02 -10.22
C ALA A 141 -6.49 22.52 -10.47
N LYS A 142 -5.71 23.15 -9.59
CA LYS A 142 -5.22 24.53 -9.74
C LYS A 142 -4.31 24.68 -10.96
N GLU A 143 -3.35 23.77 -11.15
CA GLU A 143 -2.43 23.76 -12.30
C GLU A 143 -3.17 23.58 -13.63
N VAL A 144 -4.17 22.69 -13.67
CA VAL A 144 -5.07 22.52 -14.82
C VAL A 144 -5.93 23.77 -15.04
N GLY A 145 -6.26 24.51 -13.97
CA GLY A 145 -7.07 25.71 -14.01
C GLY A 145 -8.57 25.42 -14.00
N VAL A 146 -9.01 24.47 -13.18
CA VAL A 146 -10.44 24.23 -12.94
C VAL A 146 -11.03 25.44 -12.18
N PRO A 147 -12.15 26.06 -12.63
CA PRO A 147 -12.69 27.26 -11.98
C PRO A 147 -13.13 27.06 -10.52
N HIS A 148 -13.88 25.97 -10.26
CA HIS A 148 -14.43 25.69 -8.93
C HIS A 148 -14.12 24.24 -8.53
N THR A 149 -13.40 24.08 -7.41
CA THR A 149 -13.12 22.78 -6.81
C THR A 149 -13.65 22.72 -5.38
N TYR A 150 -14.67 21.90 -5.18
CA TYR A 150 -15.34 21.69 -3.91
C TYR A 150 -14.82 20.44 -3.21
N VAL A 151 -14.50 20.56 -1.92
CA VAL A 151 -14.06 19.43 -1.09
C VAL A 151 -15.19 19.00 -0.17
N HIS A 152 -15.49 17.70 -0.20
CA HIS A 152 -16.41 17.04 0.71
C HIS A 152 -15.61 16.17 1.69
N PHE A 153 -15.51 16.66 2.91
CA PHE A 153 -14.72 16.07 3.98
C PHE A 153 -15.49 14.92 4.62
N PHE A 154 -15.02 13.68 4.43
CA PHE A 154 -15.51 12.54 5.22
C PHE A 154 -14.63 12.40 6.47
N GLY A 155 -15.23 12.57 7.65
CA GLY A 155 -14.56 12.50 8.95
C GLY A 155 -14.21 11.07 9.36
N ASP A 156 -13.03 10.93 9.93
CA ASP A 156 -12.43 9.63 10.26
C ASP A 156 -12.86 9.09 11.62
N GLY A 157 -12.10 9.42 12.68
CA GLY A 157 -12.38 8.99 14.05
C GLY A 157 -12.26 7.50 14.34
N ARG A 158 -11.78 6.70 13.37
CA ARG A 158 -11.68 5.25 13.48
C ARG A 158 -10.29 4.73 13.11
N ASP A 159 -9.71 5.22 12.02
CA ASP A 159 -8.31 4.96 11.66
C ASP A 159 -7.39 6.02 12.33
N THR A 160 -7.97 7.09 12.88
CA THR A 160 -7.35 8.09 13.76
C THR A 160 -8.12 8.23 15.07
N ALA A 161 -7.66 9.10 15.98
CA ALA A 161 -8.35 9.37 17.23
C ALA A 161 -9.80 9.86 17.00
N PRO A 162 -10.79 9.46 17.83
CA PRO A 162 -12.21 9.80 17.62
C PRO A 162 -12.55 11.29 17.54
N ARG A 163 -11.70 12.17 18.06
CA ARG A 163 -11.88 13.64 18.05
C ARG A 163 -10.64 14.29 17.47
N SER A 164 -10.52 14.24 16.15
CA SER A 164 -9.35 14.70 15.39
C SER A 164 -9.73 15.50 14.14
N ALA A 165 -11.01 15.52 13.73
CA ALA A 165 -11.45 16.21 12.52
C ALA A 165 -11.10 17.72 12.52
N THR A 166 -11.11 18.38 13.68
CA THR A 166 -10.72 19.79 13.83
C THR A 166 -9.26 20.06 13.45
N LYS A 167 -8.34 19.12 13.74
CA LYS A 167 -6.94 19.18 13.29
C LYS A 167 -6.88 19.17 11.77
N TYR A 168 -7.48 18.17 11.13
CA TYR A 168 -7.40 18.01 9.67
C TYR A 168 -8.20 19.08 8.91
N LEU A 169 -9.30 19.58 9.48
CA LEU A 169 -10.02 20.74 8.94
C LEU A 169 -9.13 21.97 8.96
N LYS A 170 -8.44 22.24 10.08
CA LYS A 170 -7.50 23.36 10.16
C LYS A 170 -6.38 23.21 9.11
N GLU A 171 -5.78 22.03 9.00
CA GLU A 171 -4.74 21.75 7.98
C GLU A 171 -5.25 21.99 6.56
N LEU A 172 -6.46 21.50 6.22
CA LEU A 172 -7.07 21.70 4.92
C LEU A 172 -7.36 23.18 4.62
N LEU A 173 -7.94 23.90 5.58
CA LEU A 173 -8.27 25.31 5.43
C LEU A 173 -7.01 26.18 5.31
N ASP A 174 -5.97 25.89 6.11
CA ASP A 174 -4.66 26.54 6.02
C ASP A 174 -4.02 26.28 4.66
N PHE A 175 -4.10 25.04 4.15
CA PHE A 175 -3.62 24.67 2.82
C PHE A 175 -4.37 25.42 1.71
N MET A 176 -5.70 25.40 1.70
CA MET A 176 -6.51 26.14 0.71
C MET A 176 -6.24 27.64 0.75
N LYS A 177 -6.06 28.22 1.94
CA LYS A 177 -5.70 29.63 2.11
C LYS A 177 -4.32 29.94 1.56
N LYS A 178 -3.32 29.09 1.84
CA LYS A 178 -1.95 29.22 1.30
C LYS A 178 -1.95 29.14 -0.22
N GLU A 179 -2.70 28.19 -0.79
CA GLU A 179 -2.78 28.02 -2.24
C GLU A 179 -3.69 29.04 -2.92
N GLY A 180 -4.57 29.72 -2.18
CA GLY A 180 -5.59 30.60 -2.73
C GLY A 180 -6.57 29.86 -3.65
N TYR A 181 -6.83 28.58 -3.37
CA TYR A 181 -7.58 27.67 -4.23
C TYR A 181 -8.30 26.57 -3.45
N GLY A 182 -9.48 26.17 -3.94
CA GLY A 182 -10.32 25.14 -3.33
C GLY A 182 -11.33 25.70 -2.33
N GLU A 183 -12.47 25.03 -2.24
CA GLU A 183 -13.61 25.46 -1.43
C GLU A 183 -14.13 24.28 -0.59
N LEU A 184 -14.09 24.37 0.74
CA LEU A 184 -14.71 23.35 1.61
C LEU A 184 -16.23 23.45 1.49
N ALA A 185 -16.90 22.37 1.07
CA ALA A 185 -18.34 22.35 0.83
C ALA A 185 -19.12 21.66 1.94
N THR A 186 -18.64 20.52 2.43
CA THR A 186 -19.35 19.70 3.44
C THR A 186 -18.36 19.01 4.36
N VAL A 187 -18.74 18.87 5.63
CA VAL A 187 -18.13 17.93 6.59
C VAL A 187 -19.17 16.89 6.98
N ILE A 188 -18.83 15.62 6.94
CA ILE A 188 -19.73 14.52 7.30
C ILE A 188 -18.92 13.33 7.80
N GLY A 189 -19.38 12.60 8.81
CA GLY A 189 -18.70 11.43 9.32
C GLY A 189 -18.76 10.22 8.39
N ARG A 190 -17.70 9.41 8.40
CA ARG A 190 -17.59 8.17 7.61
C ARG A 190 -18.71 7.17 7.90
N TYR A 191 -19.34 7.21 9.07
CA TYR A 191 -20.49 6.37 9.38
C TYR A 191 -21.61 6.52 8.35
N TYR A 192 -21.78 7.73 7.80
CA TYR A 192 -22.79 8.04 6.79
C TYR A 192 -22.27 7.89 5.37
N ALA A 193 -21.08 8.41 5.07
CA ALA A 193 -20.56 8.45 3.69
C ALA A 193 -19.84 7.16 3.23
N MET A 194 -19.48 6.29 4.17
CA MET A 194 -18.57 5.15 3.95
C MET A 194 -19.07 3.87 4.61
N ASP A 195 -20.39 3.65 4.58
CA ASP A 195 -20.99 2.36 4.92
C ASP A 195 -20.58 1.29 3.89
N ARG A 196 -20.64 0.02 4.32
CA ARG A 196 -20.30 -1.15 3.49
C ARG A 196 -21.18 -2.37 3.79
N ASP A 197 -22.20 -2.18 4.63
CA ASP A 197 -23.10 -3.22 5.14
C ASP A 197 -24.52 -3.05 4.56
N LYS A 198 -24.66 -2.29 3.47
CA LYS A 198 -25.90 -1.96 2.75
C LYS A 198 -26.92 -1.22 3.61
N ARG A 199 -26.44 -0.38 4.53
CA ARG A 199 -27.29 0.49 5.35
C ARG A 199 -27.57 1.77 4.59
N TRP A 200 -28.39 1.64 3.56
CA TRP A 200 -28.72 2.71 2.60
C TRP A 200 -29.34 3.94 3.26
N GLU A 201 -29.96 3.81 4.44
CA GLU A 201 -30.43 4.95 5.22
C GLU A 201 -29.31 5.89 5.66
N ARG A 202 -28.09 5.36 5.84
CA ARG A 202 -26.89 6.14 6.18
C ARG A 202 -26.31 6.83 4.97
N ILE A 203 -26.20 6.10 3.87
CA ILE A 203 -25.76 6.63 2.58
C ILE A 203 -26.72 7.74 2.12
N LYS A 204 -28.03 7.57 2.30
CA LYS A 204 -29.04 8.60 2.02
C LYS A 204 -28.73 9.89 2.78
N ILE A 205 -28.44 9.85 4.08
CA ILE A 205 -28.07 11.04 4.86
C ILE A 205 -26.86 11.76 4.23
N ALA A 206 -25.85 11.01 3.76
CA ALA A 206 -24.71 11.60 3.08
C ALA A 206 -25.11 12.26 1.76
N VAL A 207 -25.89 11.57 0.95
CA VAL A 207 -26.34 12.06 -0.37
C VAL A 207 -27.21 13.30 -0.25
N GLU A 208 -28.17 13.32 0.68
CA GLU A 208 -29.02 14.49 0.96
C GLU A 208 -28.18 15.70 1.38
N GLY A 209 -27.18 15.48 2.24
CA GLY A 209 -26.20 16.50 2.59
C GLY A 209 -25.48 17.02 1.35
N LEU A 210 -24.92 16.14 0.52
CA LEU A 210 -24.10 16.47 -0.66
C LEU A 210 -24.87 17.14 -1.81
N VAL A 211 -26.13 16.76 -2.02
CA VAL A 211 -26.96 17.21 -3.14
C VAL A 211 -27.91 18.34 -2.73
N ASN A 212 -28.68 18.14 -1.66
CA ASN A 212 -29.74 19.07 -1.26
C ASN A 212 -29.31 20.05 -0.17
N GLY A 213 -28.14 19.82 0.45
CA GLY A 213 -27.66 20.67 1.53
C GLY A 213 -28.45 20.45 2.83
N GLU A 214 -29.01 19.26 3.02
CA GLU A 214 -29.67 18.89 4.26
C GLU A 214 -28.63 18.60 5.34
N GLY A 215 -28.53 19.48 6.33
CA GLY A 215 -27.52 19.37 7.37
C GLY A 215 -27.52 20.55 8.34
N GLU A 216 -26.60 20.51 9.30
CA GLU A 216 -26.30 21.63 10.19
C GLU A 216 -25.59 22.75 9.41
N ASP A 217 -25.92 24.01 9.68
CA ASP A 217 -25.21 25.15 9.09
C ASP A 217 -23.80 25.25 9.67
N GLY A 218 -22.80 25.10 8.80
CA GLY A 218 -21.38 25.18 9.15
C GLY A 218 -20.90 26.61 9.41
N LYS A 219 -21.73 27.64 9.18
CA LYS A 219 -21.37 29.06 9.33
C LYS A 219 -20.14 29.45 8.49
N GLY A 220 -20.01 28.87 7.29
CA GLY A 220 -18.88 29.11 6.40
C GLY A 220 -17.57 28.51 6.90
N LYS A 221 -16.48 28.80 6.18
CA LYS A 221 -15.15 28.26 6.48
C LYS A 221 -14.58 28.77 7.81
N GLU A 222 -15.02 29.94 8.26
CA GLU A 222 -14.61 30.54 9.53
C GLU A 222 -15.27 29.87 10.74
N GLY A 223 -16.50 29.34 10.59
CA GLY A 223 -17.27 28.77 11.70
C GLY A 223 -17.25 27.25 11.80
N VAL A 224 -16.89 26.53 10.73
CA VAL A 224 -17.05 25.07 10.67
C VAL A 224 -16.31 24.31 11.78
N ILE A 225 -15.12 24.79 12.18
CA ILE A 225 -14.35 24.17 13.27
C ILE A 225 -15.11 24.28 14.60
N GLU A 226 -15.70 25.44 14.88
CA GLU A 226 -16.51 25.66 16.09
C GLU A 226 -17.75 24.75 16.10
N ILE A 227 -18.40 24.55 14.95
CA ILE A 227 -19.54 23.62 14.82
C ILE A 227 -19.13 22.17 15.11
N VAL A 228 -17.96 21.74 14.65
CA VAL A 228 -17.44 20.40 14.99
C VAL A 228 -17.12 20.30 16.49
N GLU A 229 -16.52 21.32 17.09
CA GLU A 229 -16.27 21.37 18.54
C GLU A 229 -17.56 21.36 19.36
N GLU A 230 -18.63 22.02 18.90
CA GLU A 230 -19.96 21.94 19.49
C GLU A 230 -20.55 20.53 19.43
N ASN A 231 -20.31 19.80 18.33
CA ASN A 231 -20.70 18.39 18.22
C ASN A 231 -19.91 17.50 19.19
N TYR A 232 -18.61 17.74 19.40
CA TYR A 232 -17.85 17.03 20.42
C TYR A 232 -18.39 17.24 21.84
N LYS A 233 -18.91 18.44 22.15
CA LYS A 233 -19.57 18.73 23.44
C LYS A 233 -20.87 17.92 23.61
N LYS A 234 -21.50 17.51 22.51
CA LYS A 234 -22.69 16.63 22.46
C LYS A 234 -22.33 15.15 22.36
N ASP A 235 -21.04 14.81 22.50
CA ASP A 235 -20.47 13.47 22.35
C ASP A 235 -20.66 12.85 20.95
N VAL A 236 -20.83 13.69 19.93
CA VAL A 236 -20.82 13.28 18.52
C VAL A 236 -19.39 13.41 18.01
N THR A 237 -18.71 12.28 17.84
CA THR A 237 -17.32 12.20 17.37
C THR A 237 -17.20 12.21 15.84
N ASP A 238 -15.98 12.31 15.30
CA ASP A 238 -15.69 12.47 13.86
C ASP A 238 -16.45 11.48 12.98
N GLU A 239 -16.47 10.20 13.39
CA GLU A 239 -17.11 9.10 12.64
C GLU A 239 -18.61 9.36 12.45
N PHE A 240 -19.27 10.04 13.39
CA PHE A 240 -20.72 10.18 13.49
C PHE A 240 -21.22 11.61 13.24
N LEU A 241 -20.38 12.52 12.76
CA LEU A 241 -20.82 13.86 12.36
C LEU A 241 -21.91 13.74 11.28
N LYS A 242 -23.10 14.27 11.55
CA LYS A 242 -24.11 14.48 10.50
C LYS A 242 -23.60 15.52 9.48
N PRO A 243 -24.21 15.65 8.30
CA PRO A 243 -23.77 16.64 7.33
C PRO A 243 -23.74 18.05 7.94
N ILE A 244 -22.61 18.73 7.82
CA ILE A 244 -22.39 20.14 8.14
C ILE A 244 -22.12 20.85 6.81
N ILE A 245 -22.95 21.84 6.47
CA ILE A 245 -22.95 22.51 5.17
C ILE A 245 -22.16 23.81 5.27
N VAL A 246 -21.06 23.92 4.52
CA VAL A 246 -20.10 25.03 4.65
C VAL A 246 -20.29 26.07 3.56
N ASN A 247 -20.46 25.63 2.31
CA ASN A 247 -20.51 26.49 1.13
C ASN A 247 -21.92 26.54 0.49
N GLY A 248 -22.95 26.51 1.33
CA GLY A 248 -24.36 26.62 0.94
C GLY A 248 -24.74 25.82 -0.31
N ALA A 249 -25.51 26.49 -1.19
CA ALA A 249 -26.00 25.92 -2.45
C ALA A 249 -24.88 25.74 -3.50
N ASP A 250 -23.83 26.55 -3.47
CA ASP A 250 -22.77 26.53 -4.48
C ASP A 250 -21.85 25.32 -4.36
N GLY A 251 -21.66 24.80 -3.16
CA GLY A 251 -20.90 23.57 -2.92
C GLY A 251 -21.67 22.27 -3.17
N ARG A 252 -22.95 22.32 -3.56
CA ARG A 252 -23.74 21.10 -3.80
C ARG A 252 -23.38 20.44 -5.12
N VAL A 253 -23.56 19.13 -5.21
CA VAL A 253 -23.45 18.38 -6.46
C VAL A 253 -24.65 18.72 -7.34
N ARG A 254 -24.40 19.12 -8.59
CA ARG A 254 -25.39 19.53 -9.58
C ARG A 254 -25.26 18.72 -10.86
N GLU A 255 -26.26 18.86 -11.73
CA GLU A 255 -26.28 18.20 -13.02
C GLU A 255 -25.04 18.58 -13.86
N GLY A 256 -24.43 17.57 -14.47
CA GLY A 256 -23.22 17.75 -15.29
C GLY A 256 -21.92 17.88 -14.50
N ASP A 257 -21.93 17.88 -13.16
CA ASP A 257 -20.71 18.04 -12.35
C ASP A 257 -19.72 16.88 -12.50
N THR A 258 -18.45 17.16 -12.20
CA THR A 258 -17.37 16.16 -12.17
C THR A 258 -17.08 15.74 -10.75
N MET A 259 -17.02 14.44 -10.47
CA MET A 259 -16.74 13.89 -9.15
C MET A 259 -15.47 13.03 -9.18
N TYR A 260 -14.58 13.27 -8.23
CA TYR A 260 -13.38 12.46 -8.02
C TYR A 260 -13.38 11.94 -6.58
N PHE A 261 -13.54 10.63 -6.44
CA PHE A 261 -13.45 9.95 -5.16
C PHE A 261 -12.01 9.52 -4.90
N PHE A 262 -11.36 10.09 -3.89
CA PHE A 262 -9.91 9.95 -3.70
C PHE A 262 -9.47 8.85 -2.73
N ASN A 263 -10.41 8.12 -2.12
CA ASN A 263 -10.09 6.93 -1.33
C ASN A 263 -9.51 5.84 -2.25
N TYR A 264 -8.40 5.21 -1.85
CA TYR A 264 -7.81 4.09 -2.59
C TYR A 264 -8.31 2.72 -2.10
N ARG A 265 -8.85 2.63 -0.89
CA ARG A 265 -9.47 1.38 -0.41
C ARG A 265 -10.95 1.32 -0.82
N SER A 266 -11.30 0.24 -1.51
CA SER A 266 -12.53 0.13 -2.27
C SER A 266 -13.80 -0.18 -1.48
N ASP A 267 -13.72 -1.02 -0.46
CA ASP A 267 -14.88 -1.65 0.20
C ASP A 267 -15.93 -0.66 0.68
N ARG A 268 -15.50 0.44 1.31
CA ARG A 268 -16.38 1.48 1.85
C ARG A 268 -16.81 2.56 0.86
N MET A 269 -16.27 2.54 -0.35
CA MET A 269 -16.64 3.52 -1.38
C MET A 269 -17.69 3.01 -2.34
N ARG A 270 -17.94 1.69 -2.35
CA ARG A 270 -18.86 1.04 -3.29
C ARG A 270 -20.28 1.59 -3.17
N GLU A 271 -20.79 1.78 -1.95
CA GLU A 271 -22.19 2.15 -1.75
C GLU A 271 -22.51 3.57 -2.20
N ILE A 272 -21.73 4.56 -1.74
CA ILE A 272 -21.95 5.95 -2.14
C ILE A 272 -21.73 6.16 -3.65
N THR A 273 -20.76 5.44 -4.25
CA THR A 273 -20.54 5.51 -5.70
C THR A 273 -21.59 4.73 -6.51
N THR A 274 -22.18 3.66 -5.98
CA THR A 274 -23.36 3.02 -6.58
C THR A 274 -24.51 4.01 -6.72
N VAL A 275 -24.76 4.82 -5.68
CA VAL A 275 -25.82 5.82 -5.68
C VAL A 275 -25.54 6.95 -6.68
N PHE A 276 -24.38 7.62 -6.58
CA PHE A 276 -24.05 8.73 -7.50
C PHE A 276 -23.90 8.27 -8.95
N GLY A 277 -23.39 7.06 -9.16
CA GLY A 277 -23.31 6.43 -10.49
C GLY A 277 -24.65 5.92 -11.01
N GLN A 278 -25.73 6.02 -10.23
CA GLN A 278 -27.06 5.53 -10.55
C GLN A 278 -27.03 4.07 -11.04
N LEU A 279 -26.17 3.25 -10.42
CA LEU A 279 -25.96 1.85 -10.80
C LEU A 279 -27.07 0.95 -10.27
N GLU A 280 -27.67 1.33 -9.14
CA GLU A 280 -28.80 0.66 -8.50
C GLU A 280 -29.73 1.73 -7.89
N ASP A 281 -31.04 1.50 -7.97
CA ASP A 281 -32.05 2.35 -7.32
C ASP A 281 -32.29 1.86 -5.88
N VAL A 282 -31.45 2.34 -4.96
CA VAL A 282 -31.37 1.85 -3.56
C VAL A 282 -31.62 2.92 -2.51
N VAL A 283 -31.71 4.17 -2.93
CA VAL A 283 -32.01 5.31 -2.06
C VAL A 283 -33.13 6.13 -2.68
N ASP A 284 -34.15 6.43 -1.88
CA ASP A 284 -35.25 7.30 -2.27
C ASP A 284 -34.81 8.77 -2.21
N THR A 285 -34.03 9.21 -3.21
CA THR A 285 -33.58 10.60 -3.37
C THR A 285 -33.25 10.89 -4.83
N THR A 286 -33.36 12.16 -5.24
CA THR A 286 -33.07 12.57 -6.62
C THR A 286 -31.58 12.83 -6.79
N ILE A 287 -30.93 12.00 -7.62
CA ILE A 287 -29.51 12.19 -7.98
C ILE A 287 -29.41 13.09 -9.21
N PRO A 288 -28.52 14.11 -9.21
CA PRO A 288 -28.26 14.92 -10.39
C PRO A 288 -27.82 14.06 -11.58
N LYS A 289 -28.24 14.45 -12.79
CA LYS A 289 -27.91 13.72 -14.02
C LYS A 289 -26.51 14.08 -14.53
N ASP A 290 -26.02 13.30 -15.49
CA ASP A 290 -24.79 13.54 -16.25
C ASP A 290 -23.53 13.79 -15.40
N LEU A 291 -23.47 13.11 -14.24
CA LEU A 291 -22.32 13.11 -13.37
C LEU A 291 -21.19 12.27 -13.97
N GLU A 292 -20.00 12.85 -14.05
CA GLU A 292 -18.79 12.10 -14.40
C GLU A 292 -18.08 11.65 -13.14
N ILE A 293 -17.92 10.35 -12.95
CA ILE A 293 -17.28 9.78 -11.76
C ILE A 293 -15.92 9.19 -12.11
N THR A 294 -14.91 9.63 -11.38
CA THR A 294 -13.56 9.06 -11.37
C THR A 294 -13.22 8.60 -9.96
N THR A 295 -12.50 7.48 -9.85
CA THR A 295 -12.08 6.90 -8.57
C THR A 295 -10.56 6.77 -8.53
N MET A 296 -9.97 6.90 -7.33
CA MET A 296 -8.52 6.76 -7.16
C MET A 296 -8.05 5.37 -7.56
N SER A 297 -8.72 4.32 -7.06
CA SER A 297 -8.49 2.91 -7.41
C SER A 297 -9.75 2.26 -7.96
N GLN A 298 -9.67 1.00 -8.39
CA GLN A 298 -10.85 0.27 -8.85
C GLN A 298 -11.69 -0.20 -7.65
N TYR A 299 -12.91 0.31 -7.51
CA TYR A 299 -13.77 -0.05 -6.38
C TYR A 299 -14.44 -1.42 -6.53
N LYS A 300 -14.94 -1.73 -7.73
CA LYS A 300 -15.58 -3.00 -8.06
C LYS A 300 -15.40 -3.28 -9.54
N VAL A 301 -15.08 -4.53 -9.90
CA VAL A 301 -15.07 -4.96 -11.29
C VAL A 301 -16.47 -4.77 -11.88
N GLY A 302 -16.54 -4.14 -13.06
CA GLY A 302 -17.81 -3.85 -13.74
C GLY A 302 -18.40 -2.47 -13.45
N PHE A 303 -17.88 -1.72 -12.47
CA PHE A 303 -18.24 -0.29 -12.36
C PHE A 303 -17.71 0.48 -13.57
N PRO A 304 -18.51 1.40 -14.16
CA PRO A 304 -18.15 2.09 -15.41
C PRO A 304 -17.19 3.28 -15.21
N PHE A 305 -16.70 3.49 -13.98
CA PHE A 305 -15.94 4.67 -13.61
C PHE A 305 -14.51 4.64 -14.16
N LYS A 306 -13.99 5.83 -14.48
CA LYS A 306 -12.56 5.99 -14.76
C LYS A 306 -11.76 5.74 -13.48
N VAL A 307 -10.61 5.08 -13.61
CA VAL A 307 -9.76 4.68 -12.48
C VAL A 307 -8.37 5.29 -12.64
N ALA A 308 -7.93 6.11 -11.69
CA ALA A 308 -6.64 6.80 -11.78
C ALA A 308 -5.43 5.88 -11.57
N PHE A 309 -5.54 4.94 -10.63
CA PHE A 309 -4.56 3.92 -10.32
C PHE A 309 -5.22 2.55 -10.51
N PRO A 310 -5.28 2.01 -11.74
CA PRO A 310 -5.90 0.72 -11.99
C PRO A 310 -5.13 -0.41 -11.31
N PRO A 311 -5.79 -1.54 -10.97
CA PRO A 311 -5.13 -2.69 -10.36
C PRO A 311 -3.90 -3.12 -11.16
N GLN A 312 -2.82 -3.45 -10.45
CA GLN A 312 -1.64 -4.00 -11.09
C GLN A 312 -1.94 -5.43 -11.51
N LYS A 313 -1.87 -5.70 -12.83
CA LYS A 313 -1.91 -7.08 -13.31
C LYS A 313 -0.62 -7.79 -12.92
N MET A 314 -0.75 -8.92 -12.25
CA MET A 314 0.36 -9.78 -11.87
C MET A 314 0.64 -10.79 -13.00
N ASP A 315 0.90 -10.26 -14.20
CA ASP A 315 1.25 -11.07 -15.36
C ASP A 315 2.75 -11.38 -15.36
N ASN A 316 3.10 -12.60 -15.77
CA ASN A 316 4.45 -13.15 -15.81
C ASN A 316 5.15 -13.11 -14.45
N VAL A 317 4.41 -13.40 -13.37
CA VAL A 317 5.03 -13.85 -12.12
C VAL A 317 5.74 -15.19 -12.36
N LEU A 318 6.73 -15.55 -11.53
CA LEU A 318 7.59 -16.72 -11.72
C LEU A 318 6.77 -17.99 -12.00
N ALA A 319 5.76 -18.25 -11.18
CA ALA A 319 4.92 -19.44 -11.32
C ALA A 319 4.18 -19.49 -12.66
N GLU A 320 3.54 -18.38 -13.07
CA GLU A 320 2.83 -18.29 -14.34
C GLU A 320 3.80 -18.40 -15.53
N TRP A 321 4.97 -17.76 -15.42
CA TRP A 321 5.99 -17.77 -16.46
C TRP A 321 6.53 -19.19 -16.70
N LEU A 322 6.88 -19.93 -15.63
CA LEU A 322 7.33 -21.32 -15.71
C LEU A 322 6.26 -22.21 -16.35
N ALA A 323 5.00 -22.06 -15.95
CA ALA A 323 3.88 -22.81 -16.52
C ALA A 323 3.70 -22.52 -18.02
N LYS A 324 3.80 -21.26 -18.45
CA LYS A 324 3.77 -20.86 -19.88
C LYS A 324 4.91 -21.47 -20.70
N LYS A 325 6.03 -21.82 -20.06
CA LYS A 325 7.15 -22.55 -20.70
C LYS A 325 7.01 -24.08 -20.64
N GLY A 326 5.92 -24.59 -20.08
CA GLY A 326 5.70 -26.03 -19.91
C GLY A 326 6.58 -26.66 -18.82
N LEU A 327 7.11 -25.86 -17.89
CA LEU A 327 7.95 -26.32 -16.80
C LEU A 327 7.10 -26.65 -15.57
N THR A 328 7.42 -27.77 -14.92
CA THR A 328 6.78 -28.20 -13.68
C THR A 328 7.38 -27.49 -12.47
N GLN A 329 6.55 -27.25 -11.46
CA GLN A 329 6.94 -26.59 -10.21
C GLN A 329 6.19 -27.23 -9.03
N SER A 330 6.73 -27.10 -7.82
CA SER A 330 6.14 -27.62 -6.58
C SER A 330 6.24 -26.57 -5.49
N HIS A 331 5.13 -26.29 -4.79
CA HIS A 331 5.07 -25.33 -3.69
C HIS A 331 4.63 -26.08 -2.43
N ILE A 332 5.40 -25.99 -1.35
CA ILE A 332 5.18 -26.73 -0.10
C ILE A 332 5.39 -25.75 1.05
N ALA A 333 4.44 -25.70 1.98
CA ALA A 333 4.50 -24.87 3.18
C ALA A 333 3.79 -25.57 4.35
N ALA A 334 4.11 -25.15 5.57
CA ALA A 334 3.40 -25.53 6.79
C ALA A 334 2.99 -24.26 7.55
N SER A 335 1.90 -24.32 8.31
CA SER A 335 1.46 -23.18 9.13
C SER A 335 2.30 -23.08 10.41
N VAL A 336 2.84 -21.89 10.69
CA VAL A 336 3.54 -21.55 11.94
C VAL A 336 2.91 -20.30 12.56
N GLY A 337 3.17 -20.03 13.86
CA GLY A 337 2.61 -18.89 14.58
C GLY A 337 3.63 -18.14 15.44
N HIS A 338 3.42 -16.85 15.66
CA HIS A 338 4.29 -16.01 16.48
C HIS A 338 3.93 -16.11 17.97
N THR A 339 4.84 -16.61 18.80
CA THR A 339 4.59 -16.82 20.24
C THR A 339 5.18 -15.72 21.13
N GLY A 340 6.19 -14.99 20.65
CA GLY A 340 6.94 -14.01 21.46
C GLY A 340 7.81 -14.65 22.56
N VAL A 341 7.94 -15.98 22.58
CA VAL A 341 8.71 -16.72 23.58
C VAL A 341 10.11 -16.96 23.02
N TYR A 342 11.10 -16.25 23.56
CA TYR A 342 12.49 -16.28 23.08
C TYR A 342 13.08 -17.69 22.98
N GLU A 343 13.02 -18.49 24.04
CA GLU A 343 13.59 -19.86 24.04
C GLU A 343 12.93 -20.77 22.99
N ALA A 344 11.62 -20.62 22.78
CA ALA A 344 10.91 -21.36 21.75
C ALA A 344 11.31 -20.89 20.34
N ALA A 345 11.65 -19.62 20.16
CA ALA A 345 12.17 -19.10 18.91
C ALA A 345 13.59 -19.64 18.62
N VAL A 346 14.46 -19.70 19.64
CA VAL A 346 15.79 -20.32 19.53
C VAL A 346 15.67 -21.78 19.10
N GLU A 347 14.78 -22.54 19.76
CA GLU A 347 14.52 -23.94 19.41
C GLU A 347 13.95 -24.07 17.99
N ALA A 348 13.03 -23.20 17.59
CA ALA A 348 12.46 -23.21 16.24
C ALA A 348 13.51 -22.92 15.16
N VAL A 349 14.43 -21.98 15.41
CA VAL A 349 15.55 -21.67 14.51
C VAL A 349 16.47 -22.89 14.37
N THR A 350 16.86 -23.53 15.48
CA THR A 350 17.69 -24.75 15.45
C THR A 350 17.07 -25.87 14.61
N HIS A 351 15.78 -26.17 14.83
CA HIS A 351 15.09 -27.21 14.02
C HIS A 351 14.94 -26.80 12.54
N THR A 352 14.79 -25.51 12.27
CA THR A 352 14.74 -24.98 10.91
C THR A 352 16.09 -25.16 10.21
N ASP A 353 17.21 -24.91 10.90
CA ASP A 353 18.56 -25.14 10.38
C ASP A 353 18.83 -26.63 10.09
N GLU A 354 18.44 -27.53 11.00
CA GLU A 354 18.55 -28.97 10.76
C GLU A 354 17.78 -29.40 9.50
N ALA A 355 16.58 -28.86 9.29
CA ALA A 355 15.78 -29.11 8.10
C ALA A 355 16.44 -28.56 6.82
N VAL A 356 17.08 -27.38 6.88
CA VAL A 356 17.90 -26.83 5.79
C VAL A 356 19.02 -27.80 5.43
N GLY A 357 19.70 -28.37 6.42
CA GLY A 357 20.75 -29.38 6.19
C GLY A 357 20.26 -30.62 5.44
N ILE A 358 19.04 -31.08 5.73
CA ILE A 358 18.41 -32.20 5.01
C ILE A 358 18.12 -31.82 3.55
N VAL A 359 17.51 -30.66 3.31
CA VAL A 359 17.17 -30.18 1.97
C VAL A 359 18.44 -29.92 1.15
N TYR A 360 19.47 -29.34 1.75
CA TYR A 360 20.75 -29.09 1.11
C TYR A 360 21.41 -30.37 0.60
N LYS A 361 21.50 -31.42 1.43
CA LYS A 361 22.05 -32.73 0.99
C LYS A 361 21.24 -33.32 -0.16
N ALA A 362 19.91 -33.33 -0.04
CA ALA A 362 19.03 -33.84 -1.09
C ALA A 362 19.16 -33.03 -2.40
N ALA A 363 19.29 -31.71 -2.31
CA ALA A 363 19.48 -30.84 -3.47
C ALA A 363 20.82 -31.14 -4.17
N GLN A 364 21.91 -31.29 -3.42
CA GLN A 364 23.21 -31.65 -3.97
C GLN A 364 23.18 -33.02 -4.67
N GLU A 365 22.61 -34.05 -4.02
CA GLU A 365 22.48 -35.40 -4.58
C GLU A 365 21.64 -35.42 -5.87
N ALA A 366 20.59 -34.61 -5.93
CA ALA A 366 19.69 -34.52 -7.08
C ALA A 366 20.14 -33.54 -8.17
N GLY A 367 21.27 -32.84 -7.99
CA GLY A 367 21.80 -31.85 -8.93
C GLY A 367 20.96 -30.56 -9.03
N TYR A 368 20.39 -30.11 -7.91
CA TYR A 368 19.68 -28.83 -7.80
C TYR A 368 20.63 -27.74 -7.28
N ILE A 369 20.49 -26.55 -7.85
CA ILE A 369 20.98 -25.32 -7.21
C ILE A 369 19.97 -24.96 -6.12
N LEU A 370 20.39 -25.06 -4.87
CA LEU A 370 19.65 -24.54 -3.72
C LEU A 370 19.88 -23.03 -3.60
N MET A 371 18.79 -22.29 -3.45
CA MET A 371 18.76 -20.89 -3.04
C MET A 371 18.00 -20.78 -1.72
N ILE A 372 18.50 -19.97 -0.80
CA ILE A 372 17.90 -19.78 0.53
C ILE A 372 17.75 -18.29 0.80
N THR A 373 16.55 -17.82 1.13
CA THR A 373 16.29 -16.44 1.52
C THR A 373 15.22 -16.37 2.62
N ALA A 374 14.78 -15.16 2.97
CA ALA A 374 13.61 -14.95 3.82
C ALA A 374 12.69 -13.87 3.22
N ASP A 375 11.45 -13.84 3.65
CA ASP A 375 10.45 -12.87 3.21
C ASP A 375 10.44 -11.57 4.03
N HIS A 376 10.91 -11.62 5.28
CA HIS A 376 11.18 -10.49 6.17
C HIS A 376 11.97 -10.94 7.41
N GLY A 377 12.30 -10.01 8.32
CA GLY A 377 12.86 -10.30 9.63
C GLY A 377 11.80 -10.44 10.74
N ASN A 378 12.15 -11.16 11.81
CA ASN A 378 11.38 -11.37 13.04
C ASN A 378 12.28 -11.94 14.15
N ALA A 379 12.75 -13.18 13.98
CA ALA A 379 13.42 -13.95 15.03
C ALA A 379 14.77 -13.37 15.48
N GLU A 380 15.38 -12.51 14.66
CA GLU A 380 16.61 -11.81 15.01
C GLU A 380 16.41 -10.69 16.05
N GLN A 381 15.16 -10.38 16.41
CA GLN A 381 14.83 -9.42 17.47
C GLN A 381 13.57 -9.86 18.24
N MET A 382 13.76 -10.65 19.30
CA MET A 382 12.68 -11.10 20.20
C MET A 382 12.52 -10.20 21.44
N LYS A 383 13.33 -9.15 21.57
CA LYS A 383 13.26 -8.15 22.65
C LYS A 383 13.28 -6.73 22.08
N ASP A 384 12.51 -5.85 22.69
CA ASP A 384 12.57 -4.42 22.44
C ASP A 384 13.92 -3.89 22.95
N LEU A 385 14.72 -3.29 22.06
CA LEU A 385 16.09 -2.88 22.38
C LEU A 385 16.16 -1.72 23.41
N GLU A 386 15.07 -0.99 23.62
CA GLU A 386 15.00 0.11 24.60
C GLU A 386 14.42 -0.36 25.93
N LYS A 387 13.35 -1.17 25.88
CA LYS A 387 12.56 -1.55 27.05
C LYS A 387 12.88 -2.94 27.59
N GLY A 388 13.55 -3.79 26.80
CA GLY A 388 13.84 -5.19 27.13
C GLY A 388 12.60 -6.10 27.18
N THR A 389 11.43 -5.58 26.83
CA THR A 389 10.17 -6.33 26.81
C THR A 389 10.08 -7.25 25.59
N PRO A 390 9.26 -8.32 25.63
CA PRO A 390 9.07 -9.18 24.46
C PRO A 390 8.69 -8.38 23.22
N PHE A 391 9.37 -8.66 22.11
CA PHE A 391 9.07 -8.08 20.80
C PHE A 391 8.39 -9.16 19.95
N THR A 392 7.19 -8.86 19.47
CA THR A 392 6.32 -9.82 18.76
C THR A 392 5.96 -9.38 17.35
N ALA A 393 6.52 -8.25 16.91
CA ALA A 393 6.33 -7.72 15.56
C ALA A 393 7.41 -8.23 14.61
N HIS A 394 7.25 -7.94 13.32
CA HIS A 394 8.33 -8.12 12.35
C HIS A 394 9.35 -6.98 12.50
N THR A 395 10.47 -7.09 11.80
CA THR A 395 11.50 -6.06 11.79
C THR A 395 11.63 -5.41 10.41
N THR A 396 12.41 -4.33 10.36
CA THR A 396 12.83 -3.69 9.10
C THR A 396 14.18 -4.20 8.60
N ASN A 397 14.77 -5.20 9.26
CA ASN A 397 16.08 -5.72 8.91
C ASN A 397 16.08 -6.36 7.51
N VAL A 398 17.26 -6.34 6.89
CA VAL A 398 17.54 -7.06 5.64
C VAL A 398 17.50 -8.57 5.86
N VAL A 399 17.35 -9.35 4.79
CA VAL A 399 17.27 -10.83 4.84
C VAL A 399 18.46 -11.47 4.11
N PRO A 400 18.88 -12.69 4.48
CA PRO A 400 19.95 -13.37 3.76
C PRO A 400 19.48 -13.81 2.36
N PHE A 401 20.40 -13.93 1.42
CA PHE A 401 20.18 -14.62 0.16
C PHE A 401 21.43 -15.42 -0.23
N ILE A 402 21.30 -16.74 -0.16
CA ILE A 402 22.36 -17.72 -0.43
C ILE A 402 22.05 -18.42 -1.75
N MET A 403 23.08 -18.67 -2.57
CA MET A 403 22.99 -19.48 -3.78
C MET A 403 24.14 -20.48 -3.82
N THR A 404 23.80 -21.77 -3.78
CA THR A 404 24.76 -22.88 -3.85
C THR A 404 25.39 -23.03 -5.24
N GLY A 405 26.58 -23.62 -5.29
CA GLY A 405 27.40 -23.79 -6.48
C GLY A 405 28.79 -23.19 -6.31
N GLU A 406 29.62 -23.25 -7.36
CA GLU A 406 30.96 -22.68 -7.33
C GLU A 406 30.89 -21.14 -7.33
N PRO A 407 31.36 -20.43 -6.28
CA PRO A 407 31.20 -18.97 -6.16
C PRO A 407 31.90 -18.16 -7.27
N LYS A 408 32.89 -18.75 -7.94
CA LYS A 408 33.55 -18.15 -9.10
C LYS A 408 32.71 -18.21 -10.37
N VAL A 409 31.73 -19.11 -10.42
CA VAL A 409 30.85 -19.36 -11.57
C VAL A 409 29.47 -18.76 -11.33
N LEU A 410 28.88 -19.02 -10.16
CA LEU A 410 27.58 -18.50 -9.76
C LEU A 410 27.79 -17.47 -8.65
N LYS A 411 27.89 -16.19 -9.02
CA LYS A 411 28.10 -15.07 -8.10
C LYS A 411 26.97 -14.06 -8.23
N PHE A 412 26.52 -13.51 -7.11
CA PHE A 412 25.66 -12.33 -7.15
C PHE A 412 26.42 -11.11 -7.66
N LYS A 413 25.71 -10.22 -8.36
CA LYS A 413 26.22 -8.90 -8.70
C LYS A 413 26.45 -8.09 -7.41
N GLU A 414 27.57 -7.39 -7.33
CA GLU A 414 27.86 -6.46 -6.24
C GLU A 414 27.02 -5.19 -6.39
N ASP A 415 26.54 -4.66 -5.27
CA ASP A 415 25.84 -3.37 -5.28
C ASP A 415 26.83 -2.24 -5.60
N VAL A 416 26.40 -1.28 -6.40
CA VAL A 416 27.22 -0.10 -6.73
C VAL A 416 27.28 0.83 -5.52
N VAL A 417 28.48 1.08 -5.00
CA VAL A 417 28.70 2.02 -3.90
C VAL A 417 28.54 3.44 -4.44
N LYS A 418 27.53 4.16 -3.94
CA LYS A 418 27.24 5.54 -4.34
C LYS A 418 28.38 6.49 -3.97
N THR A 419 28.72 7.39 -4.88
CA THR A 419 29.56 8.56 -4.62
C THR A 419 28.77 9.84 -4.86
N ASP A 420 29.14 10.94 -4.19
CA ASP A 420 28.48 12.22 -4.38
C ASP A 420 28.60 12.69 -5.85
N GLY A 421 27.50 12.62 -6.60
CA GLY A 421 27.44 12.98 -8.02
C GLY A 421 26.64 12.01 -8.91
N ASP A 422 26.26 10.85 -8.38
CA ASP A 422 25.51 9.82 -9.12
C ASP A 422 24.09 10.28 -9.52
N THR A 423 23.64 9.82 -10.68
CA THR A 423 22.36 10.21 -11.30
C THR A 423 21.20 9.35 -10.76
N PRO A 424 19.92 9.76 -10.96
CA PRO A 424 18.77 8.98 -10.51
C PRO A 424 18.60 7.58 -11.12
N ASP A 425 19.40 7.24 -12.15
CA ASP A 425 19.32 5.98 -12.90
C ASP A 425 20.32 4.91 -12.41
N ASP A 426 21.03 5.14 -11.31
CA ASP A 426 22.02 4.20 -10.76
C ASP A 426 21.38 3.11 -9.87
N GLU A 427 21.80 1.85 -10.06
CA GLU A 427 21.14 0.62 -9.57
C GLU A 427 20.81 0.61 -8.06
N GLU A 428 19.55 0.27 -7.73
CA GLU A 428 19.08 0.12 -6.34
C GLU A 428 19.70 -1.13 -5.67
N PRO A 429 19.92 -1.13 -4.34
CA PRO A 429 20.42 -2.33 -3.65
C PRO A 429 19.46 -3.50 -3.80
N GLY A 430 20.00 -4.72 -3.83
CA GLY A 430 19.20 -5.94 -3.98
C GLY A 430 18.01 -6.02 -3.01
N ALA A 431 16.86 -6.46 -3.51
CA ALA A 431 15.61 -6.63 -2.78
C ALA A 431 14.89 -7.93 -3.16
N LEU A 432 13.79 -8.24 -2.47
CA LEU A 432 13.00 -9.46 -2.72
C LEU A 432 12.54 -9.61 -4.18
N CYS A 433 12.32 -8.49 -4.88
CA CYS A 433 11.95 -8.49 -6.29
C CYS A 433 13.02 -9.10 -7.22
N ASP A 434 14.26 -9.25 -6.76
CA ASP A 434 15.37 -9.77 -7.56
C ASP A 434 15.50 -11.31 -7.48
N VAL A 435 14.76 -11.95 -6.57
CA VAL A 435 14.83 -13.41 -6.38
C VAL A 435 14.34 -14.17 -7.61
N ALA A 436 13.13 -13.86 -8.13
CA ALA A 436 12.61 -14.54 -9.32
C ALA A 436 13.46 -14.32 -10.59
N PRO A 437 13.91 -13.09 -10.93
CA PRO A 437 14.85 -12.88 -12.03
C PRO A 437 16.15 -13.69 -11.87
N THR A 438 16.69 -13.76 -10.65
CA THR A 438 17.90 -14.56 -10.35
C THR A 438 17.66 -16.05 -10.56
N ILE A 439 16.50 -16.56 -10.11
CA ILE A 439 16.09 -17.95 -10.36
C ILE A 439 16.05 -18.23 -11.87
N LEU A 440 15.43 -17.35 -12.66
CA LEU A 440 15.33 -17.53 -14.11
C LEU A 440 16.71 -17.50 -14.79
N ASP A 441 17.58 -16.57 -14.41
CA ASP A 441 18.95 -16.47 -14.97
C ASP A 441 19.77 -17.75 -14.73
N VAL A 442 19.60 -18.36 -13.55
CA VAL A 442 20.24 -19.64 -13.22
C VAL A 442 19.57 -20.82 -13.91
N MET A 443 18.24 -20.85 -13.96
CA MET A 443 17.47 -22.00 -14.44
C MET A 443 17.52 -22.16 -15.96
N VAL A 444 17.39 -21.07 -16.72
CA VAL A 444 17.15 -21.14 -18.16
C VAL A 444 18.18 -20.35 -18.95
N CYS A 445 18.54 -20.85 -20.14
CA CYS A 445 19.29 -20.03 -21.09
C CYS A 445 18.35 -18.95 -21.65
N LEU A 446 18.36 -17.76 -21.05
CA LEU A 446 17.73 -16.57 -21.60
C LEU A 446 18.51 -16.18 -22.87
N ARG A 447 18.18 -16.79 -24.01
CA ARG A 447 18.70 -16.31 -25.30
C ARG A 447 18.09 -14.93 -25.54
N ASN A 448 18.94 -13.90 -25.61
CA ASN A 448 18.61 -12.54 -26.03
C ASN A 448 17.86 -12.54 -27.37
#